data_AF-A0A957WV30-F1
#
_entry.id   AF-A0A957WV30-F1
#
_cell.length_a   1.000
_cell.length_b   1.000
_cell.length_c   1.000
_cell.angle_alpha   90.00
_cell.angle_beta   90.00
_cell.angle_gamma   90.00
#
_symmetry.space_group_name_H-M   'P 1'
#
loop_
_entity.id
_entity.type
_entity.pdbx_description
1 polymer ?
#
loop_
_entity_poly.entity_id
_entity_poly.type
_entity_poly.pdbx_seq_one_letter_code
_entity_poly.pdbx_strand_id
1 'polypeptide(L)'
;MTQRPNFTIQPETRALHVTKDHEAAIRFLVTSRTHLRGEAHVIPVAYNGDRSPQATVHFHNWLTLVGEREVDFDASGEAKPYTVRIRVPNDADPGEYLFRLKVVDVAEPDETVGESPEIAFQVVGPKPTLAAFVLAAVLALVTLTALAVWAVIFVQNRTNLQLTIDPQVAMAVPVDKLVTYTVKVKNQRQSPVTGVR
;
A
#
# COMPACT_ATOMS: atom_id res chain seq x y z
N MET A 1 -7.16 -42.40 -20.80
CA MET A 1 -7.44 -43.03 -19.51
C MET A 1 -6.83 -42.14 -18.44
N THR A 2 -7.64 -41.44 -17.66
CA THR A 2 -7.15 -40.53 -16.61
C THR A 2 -6.82 -41.38 -15.39
N GLN A 3 -5.55 -41.57 -15.09
CA GLN A 3 -5.09 -42.26 -13.88
C GLN A 3 -5.68 -41.51 -12.68
N ARG A 4 -6.47 -42.20 -11.85
CA ARG A 4 -7.02 -41.59 -10.63
C ARG A 4 -5.85 -41.39 -9.66
N PRO A 5 -5.75 -40.24 -8.97
CA PRO A 5 -4.70 -40.05 -7.98
C PRO A 5 -4.87 -41.07 -6.87
N ASN A 6 -3.79 -41.78 -6.52
CA ASN A 6 -3.80 -42.78 -5.44
C ASN A 6 -3.92 -42.11 -4.06
N PHE A 7 -3.55 -40.83 -3.97
CA PHE A 7 -3.73 -40.01 -2.78
C PHE A 7 -4.93 -39.07 -2.91
N THR A 8 -5.72 -38.95 -1.84
CA THR A 8 -6.70 -37.88 -1.67
C THR A 8 -6.24 -36.95 -0.57
N ILE A 9 -6.08 -35.67 -0.87
CA ILE A 9 -5.59 -34.66 0.08
C ILE A 9 -6.71 -33.66 0.37
N GLN A 10 -7.12 -33.58 1.63
CA GLN A 10 -8.18 -32.68 2.08
C GLN A 10 -7.63 -31.68 3.12
N PRO A 11 -7.64 -30.38 2.82
CA PRO A 11 -7.26 -29.37 3.81
C PRO A 11 -8.40 -29.13 4.81
N GLU A 12 -8.04 -28.75 6.04
CA GLU A 12 -9.01 -28.35 7.07
C GLU A 12 -9.74 -27.03 6.70
N THR A 13 -9.02 -26.10 6.07
CA THR A 13 -9.57 -24.85 5.54
C THR A 13 -8.98 -24.52 4.18
N ARG A 14 -9.69 -23.74 3.35
CA ARG A 14 -9.17 -23.28 2.05
C ARG A 14 -8.52 -21.90 2.10
N ALA A 15 -8.74 -21.17 3.18
CA ALA A 15 -8.22 -19.83 3.37
C ALA A 15 -7.71 -19.67 4.81
N LEU A 16 -6.58 -19.00 4.95
CA LEU A 16 -5.96 -18.76 6.25
C LEU A 16 -5.61 -17.28 6.39
N HIS A 17 -5.94 -16.71 7.53
CA HIS A 17 -5.47 -15.38 7.89
C HIS A 17 -4.18 -15.53 8.68
N VAL A 18 -3.10 -14.89 8.22
CA VAL A 18 -1.87 -14.81 9.00
C VAL A 18 -2.15 -13.93 10.21
N THR A 19 -1.90 -14.47 11.39
CA THR A 19 -2.16 -13.76 12.64
C THR A 19 -1.15 -12.64 12.86
N LYS A 20 -1.35 -11.83 13.90
CA LYS A 20 -0.46 -10.71 14.26
C LYS A 20 0.99 -11.17 14.53
N ASP A 21 1.19 -12.45 14.86
CA ASP A 21 2.50 -13.01 15.16
C ASP A 21 3.27 -13.45 13.90
N HIS A 22 2.76 -13.12 12.70
CA HIS A 22 3.32 -13.54 11.41
C HIS A 22 3.42 -15.05 11.22
N GLU A 23 2.76 -15.82 12.10
CA GLU A 23 2.68 -17.27 12.04
C GLU A 23 1.25 -17.72 11.78
N ALA A 24 1.15 -18.82 11.04
CA ALA A 24 -0.10 -19.53 10.83
C ALA A 24 0.19 -21.02 10.58
N ALA A 25 -0.78 -21.89 10.80
CA ALA A 25 -0.64 -23.31 10.50
C ALA A 25 -1.93 -23.85 9.91
N ILE A 26 -1.79 -24.82 9.01
CA ILE A 26 -2.92 -25.54 8.41
C ILE A 26 -2.64 -27.04 8.47
N ARG A 27 -3.70 -27.81 8.75
CA ARG A 27 -3.66 -29.26 8.70
C ARG A 27 -4.26 -29.77 7.40
N PHE A 28 -3.63 -30.79 6.84
CA PHE A 28 -4.10 -31.58 5.72
C PHE A 28 -4.31 -33.01 6.18
N LEU A 29 -5.38 -33.63 5.70
CA LEU A 29 -5.64 -35.04 5.86
C LEU A 29 -5.38 -35.72 4.52
N VAL A 30 -4.45 -36.68 4.52
CA VAL A 30 -4.07 -37.45 3.34
C VAL A 30 -4.55 -38.87 3.53
N THR A 31 -5.23 -39.42 2.53
CA THR A 31 -5.62 -40.84 2.50
C THR A 31 -5.05 -41.50 1.25
N SER A 32 -4.66 -42.76 1.38
CA SER A 32 -4.29 -43.64 0.26
C SER A 32 -5.25 -44.82 0.20
N ARG A 33 -5.42 -45.43 -0.98
CA ARG A 33 -6.17 -46.69 -1.15
C ARG A 33 -5.26 -47.91 -1.25
N THR A 34 -3.95 -47.70 -1.27
CA THR A 34 -2.93 -48.72 -1.46
C THR A 34 -1.90 -48.62 -0.33
N HIS A 35 -1.23 -49.74 -0.05
CA HIS A 35 -0.10 -49.73 0.86
C HIS A 35 1.12 -49.14 0.15
N LEU A 36 1.58 -47.98 0.60
CA LEU A 36 2.73 -47.28 0.04
C LEU A 36 3.29 -46.28 1.07
N ARG A 37 4.47 -45.75 0.78
CA ARG A 37 5.10 -44.71 1.59
C ARG A 37 4.98 -43.37 0.87
N GLY A 38 4.26 -42.43 1.46
CA GLY A 38 4.06 -41.10 0.87
C GLY A 38 5.04 -40.08 1.44
N GLU A 39 5.75 -39.35 0.58
CA GLU A 39 6.55 -38.17 0.94
C GLU A 39 5.78 -36.88 0.61
N ALA A 40 5.65 -36.00 1.61
CA ALA A 40 4.98 -34.72 1.47
C ALA A 40 5.96 -33.58 1.11
N HIS A 41 5.57 -32.78 0.12
CA HIS A 41 6.25 -31.58 -0.33
C HIS A 41 5.27 -30.39 -0.36
N VAL A 42 5.73 -29.22 0.07
CA VAL A 42 4.94 -27.99 -0.05
C VAL A 42 5.40 -27.23 -1.27
N ILE A 43 4.46 -26.95 -2.17
CA ILE A 43 4.73 -26.29 -3.43
C ILE A 43 4.12 -24.89 -3.40
N PRO A 44 4.94 -23.83 -3.44
CA PRO A 44 4.47 -22.47 -3.65
C PRO A 44 3.93 -22.35 -5.08
N VAL A 45 2.79 -21.67 -5.26
CA VAL A 45 2.11 -21.58 -6.56
C VAL A 45 2.20 -20.18 -7.15
N ALA A 46 1.72 -19.17 -6.43
CA ALA A 46 1.66 -17.81 -6.93
C ALA A 46 1.65 -16.79 -5.78
N TYR A 47 2.03 -15.57 -6.11
CA TYR A 47 1.98 -14.41 -5.23
C TYR A 47 1.15 -13.31 -5.88
N ASN A 48 0.11 -12.81 -5.21
CA ASN A 48 -0.72 -11.69 -5.65
C ASN A 48 -1.31 -11.86 -7.08
N GLY A 49 -1.57 -13.11 -7.49
CA GLY A 49 -1.96 -13.45 -8.85
C GLY A 49 -0.83 -13.43 -9.89
N ASP A 50 0.36 -12.97 -9.53
CA ASP A 50 1.58 -13.08 -10.33
C ASP A 50 2.16 -14.51 -10.21
N ARG A 51 2.31 -15.16 -11.37
CA ARG A 51 2.86 -16.51 -11.51
C ARG A 51 4.35 -16.49 -11.88
N SER A 52 5.01 -15.34 -11.74
CA SER A 52 6.44 -15.20 -11.97
C SER A 52 7.23 -16.15 -11.06
N PRO A 53 8.18 -16.94 -11.61
CA PRO A 53 9.00 -17.86 -10.84
C PRO A 53 9.75 -17.18 -9.69
N GLN A 54 10.13 -15.91 -9.85
CA GLN A 54 10.86 -15.16 -8.83
C GLN A 54 10.01 -14.96 -7.57
N ALA A 55 8.76 -14.51 -7.73
CA ALA A 55 7.86 -14.30 -6.60
C ALA A 55 7.59 -15.60 -5.84
N THR A 56 7.45 -16.72 -6.57
CA THR A 56 7.24 -18.07 -6.02
C THR A 56 8.43 -18.61 -5.22
N VAL A 57 9.67 -18.26 -5.60
CA VAL A 57 10.89 -18.68 -4.89
C VAL A 57 11.01 -17.98 -3.53
N HIS A 58 10.60 -16.71 -3.43
CA HIS A 58 10.82 -15.88 -2.25
C HIS A 58 9.99 -16.28 -1.02
N PHE A 59 8.82 -16.91 -1.19
CA PHE A 59 7.99 -17.35 -0.06
C PHE A 59 8.04 -18.85 0.21
N HIS A 60 8.75 -19.63 -0.60
CA HIS A 60 8.93 -21.07 -0.36
C HIS A 60 9.50 -21.34 1.04
N ASN A 61 10.49 -20.54 1.45
CA ASN A 61 11.14 -20.61 2.76
C ASN A 61 10.22 -20.21 3.94
N TRP A 62 9.04 -19.65 3.68
CA TRP A 62 8.04 -19.35 4.72
C TRP A 62 7.24 -20.61 5.09
N LEU A 63 7.21 -21.59 4.18
CA LEU A 63 6.39 -22.79 4.30
C LEU A 63 7.25 -23.93 4.84
N THR A 64 6.85 -24.47 5.99
CA THR A 64 7.55 -25.57 6.64
C THR A 64 6.59 -26.69 6.99
N LEU A 65 6.90 -27.92 6.54
CA LEU A 65 6.21 -29.12 7.05
C LEU A 65 6.66 -29.38 8.49
N VAL A 66 5.68 -29.58 9.37
CA VAL A 66 5.89 -29.92 10.77
C VAL A 66 5.67 -31.42 10.95
N GLY A 67 6.65 -32.09 11.56
CA GLY A 67 6.60 -33.54 11.80
C GLY A 67 7.28 -34.35 10.70
N GLU A 68 6.83 -35.59 10.55
CA GLU A 68 7.34 -36.54 9.55
C GLU A 68 6.87 -36.13 8.15
N ARG A 69 7.81 -36.13 7.19
CA ARG A 69 7.49 -35.89 5.76
C ARG A 69 7.11 -37.16 5.04
N GLU A 70 7.73 -38.27 5.43
CA GLU A 70 7.42 -39.61 4.93
C GLU A 70 6.51 -40.32 5.91
N VAL A 71 5.36 -40.80 5.44
CA VAL A 71 4.43 -41.58 6.26
C VAL A 71 4.01 -42.82 5.49
N ASP A 72 3.96 -43.95 6.20
CA ASP A 72 3.45 -45.20 5.66
C ASP A 72 1.91 -45.20 5.68
N PHE A 73 1.32 -45.42 4.52
CA PHE A 73 -0.12 -45.60 4.37
C PHE A 73 -0.43 -47.06 4.23
N ASP A 74 -1.52 -47.51 4.85
CA ASP A 74 -2.07 -48.83 4.63
C ASP A 74 -3.22 -48.80 3.62
N ALA A 75 -3.66 -49.98 3.19
CA ALA A 75 -4.81 -50.10 2.30
C ALA A 75 -6.16 -49.89 3.02
N SER A 76 -6.16 -49.52 4.31
CA SER A 76 -7.41 -49.31 5.07
C SER A 76 -8.10 -47.99 4.71
N GLY A 77 -7.35 -47.03 4.14
CA GLY A 77 -7.86 -45.70 3.86
C GLY A 77 -7.81 -44.75 5.06
N GLU A 78 -7.06 -45.08 6.11
CA GLU A 78 -6.86 -44.20 7.27
C GLU A 78 -6.26 -42.85 6.85
N ALA A 79 -6.82 -41.76 7.37
CA ALA A 79 -6.34 -40.41 7.09
C ALA A 79 -5.13 -40.07 7.97
N LYS A 80 -3.98 -39.81 7.33
CA LYS A 80 -2.76 -39.34 8.02
C LYS A 80 -2.67 -37.82 7.96
N PRO A 81 -2.39 -37.16 9.10
CA PRO A 81 -2.31 -35.70 9.15
C PRO A 81 -0.93 -35.18 8.76
N TYR A 82 -0.91 -34.13 7.95
CA TYR A 82 0.27 -33.28 7.74
C TYR A 82 -0.04 -31.85 8.19
N THR A 83 0.93 -31.18 8.79
CA THR A 83 0.80 -29.78 9.19
C THR A 83 1.80 -28.93 8.46
N VAL A 84 1.31 -27.92 7.75
CA VAL A 84 2.15 -26.89 7.14
C VAL A 84 2.10 -25.65 8.02
N ARG A 85 3.25 -25.25 8.56
CA ARG A 85 3.44 -24.01 9.28
C ARG A 85 3.98 -22.95 8.33
N ILE A 86 3.35 -21.79 8.38
CA ILE A 86 3.65 -20.60 7.60
C ILE A 86 4.28 -19.58 8.54
N ARG A 87 5.47 -19.09 8.21
CA ARG A 87 6.20 -18.03 8.92
C ARG A 87 6.52 -16.91 7.96
N VAL A 88 5.77 -15.83 8.06
CA VAL A 88 5.90 -14.68 7.20
C VAL A 88 6.98 -13.74 7.76
N PRO A 89 7.99 -13.35 6.98
CA PRO A 89 8.95 -12.32 7.38
C PRO A 89 8.27 -10.96 7.63
N ASN A 90 8.89 -10.11 8.45
CA ASN A 90 8.36 -8.78 8.75
C ASN A 90 8.42 -7.82 7.53
N ASP A 91 9.30 -8.09 6.59
CA ASP A 91 9.50 -7.37 5.33
C ASP A 91 8.73 -7.98 4.15
N ALA A 92 7.88 -8.97 4.41
CA ALA A 92 7.03 -9.56 3.38
C ALA A 92 6.08 -8.51 2.80
N ASP A 93 5.99 -8.49 1.47
CA ASP A 93 5.05 -7.64 0.78
C ASP A 93 3.59 -8.02 1.13
N PRO A 94 2.69 -7.02 1.29
CA PRO A 94 1.29 -7.31 1.49
C PRO A 94 0.67 -7.92 0.23
N GLY A 95 -0.06 -9.02 0.39
CA GLY A 95 -0.68 -9.70 -0.74
C GLY A 95 -1.30 -11.04 -0.36
N GLU A 96 -2.00 -11.64 -1.34
CA GLU A 96 -2.47 -13.02 -1.26
C GLU A 96 -1.38 -13.97 -1.76
N TYR A 97 -1.11 -15.03 -1.02
CA TYR A 97 -0.12 -16.04 -1.37
C TYR A 97 -0.81 -17.40 -1.49
N LEU A 98 -0.43 -18.16 -2.51
CA LEU A 98 -1.02 -19.45 -2.84
C LEU A 98 0.02 -20.57 -2.72
N PHE A 99 -0.34 -21.64 -2.04
CA PHE A 99 0.47 -22.87 -1.99
C PHE A 99 -0.41 -24.12 -2.05
N ARG A 100 0.21 -25.26 -2.33
CA ARG A 100 -0.44 -26.58 -2.26
C ARG A 100 0.47 -27.60 -1.60
N LEU A 101 -0.13 -28.63 -1.02
CA LEU A 101 0.56 -29.82 -0.56
C LEU A 101 0.58 -30.86 -1.68
N LYS A 102 1.75 -31.35 -2.04
CA LYS A 102 1.95 -32.47 -2.95
C LYS A 102 2.43 -33.67 -2.13
N VAL A 103 1.86 -34.83 -2.35
CA VAL A 103 2.35 -36.10 -1.79
C VAL A 103 2.70 -37.03 -2.94
N VAL A 104 3.88 -37.63 -2.87
CA VAL A 104 4.38 -38.58 -3.87
C VAL A 104 4.70 -39.91 -3.23
N ASP A 105 4.61 -41.01 -3.97
CA ASP A 105 5.14 -42.29 -3.50
C ASP A 105 6.68 -42.25 -3.53
N VAL A 106 7.31 -42.71 -2.46
CA VAL A 106 8.77 -42.82 -2.37
C VAL A 106 9.30 -43.88 -3.32
N ALA A 107 8.55 -44.97 -3.56
CA ALA A 107 8.98 -46.03 -4.47
C ALA A 107 8.89 -45.60 -5.94
N GLU A 108 7.81 -44.90 -6.30
CA GLU A 108 7.48 -44.51 -7.68
C GLU A 108 6.96 -43.07 -7.73
N PRO A 109 7.85 -42.06 -7.58
CA PRO A 109 7.46 -40.66 -7.42
C PRO A 109 6.81 -40.04 -8.66
N ASP A 110 7.00 -40.64 -9.84
CA ASP A 110 6.45 -40.17 -11.11
C ASP A 110 5.07 -40.78 -11.42
N GLU A 111 4.74 -41.95 -10.85
CA GLU A 111 3.48 -42.65 -11.14
C GLU A 111 2.38 -42.34 -10.14
N THR A 112 2.75 -42.16 -8.87
CA THR A 112 1.79 -42.00 -7.77
C THR A 112 1.94 -40.63 -7.12
N VAL A 113 1.08 -39.70 -7.56
CA VAL A 113 1.06 -38.31 -7.08
C VAL A 113 -0.34 -37.92 -6.60
N GLY A 114 -0.40 -37.19 -5.49
CA GLY A 114 -1.57 -36.43 -5.05
C GLY A 114 -1.24 -34.98 -4.85
N GLU A 115 -2.14 -34.09 -5.24
CA GLU A 115 -2.03 -32.66 -4.99
C GLU A 115 -3.27 -32.17 -4.24
N SER A 116 -3.07 -31.30 -3.26
CA SER A 116 -4.16 -30.59 -2.61
C SER A 116 -4.71 -29.49 -3.52
N PRO A 117 -5.93 -29.01 -3.25
CA PRO A 117 -6.36 -27.71 -3.74
C PRO A 117 -5.36 -26.62 -3.34
N GLU A 118 -5.35 -25.52 -4.09
CA GLU A 118 -4.61 -24.31 -3.73
C GLU A 118 -5.19 -23.71 -2.45
N ILE A 119 -4.31 -23.35 -1.52
CA ILE A 119 -4.63 -22.70 -0.26
C ILE A 119 -4.15 -21.26 -0.32
N ALA A 120 -5.08 -20.34 -0.09
CA ALA A 120 -4.79 -18.92 -0.03
C ALA A 120 -4.48 -18.50 1.41
N PHE A 121 -3.43 -17.70 1.60
CA PHE A 121 -3.21 -16.97 2.84
C PHE A 121 -2.90 -15.51 2.57
N GLN A 122 -3.47 -14.62 3.40
CA GLN A 122 -3.33 -13.19 3.24
C GLN A 122 -2.23 -12.65 4.16
N VAL A 123 -1.27 -11.95 3.59
CA VAL A 123 -0.32 -11.09 4.31
C VAL A 123 -0.88 -9.68 4.34
N VAL A 124 -1.08 -9.14 5.54
CA VAL A 124 -1.63 -7.80 5.75
C VAL A 124 -0.50 -6.82 6.03
N GLY A 125 -0.37 -5.82 5.17
CA GLY A 125 0.61 -4.74 5.34
C GLY A 125 0.21 -3.75 6.43
N PRO A 126 1.14 -2.87 6.85
CA PRO A 126 0.83 -1.81 7.79
C PRO A 126 -0.31 -0.93 7.25
N LYS A 127 -1.38 -0.77 8.05
CA LYS A 127 -2.46 0.15 7.70
C LYS A 127 -1.88 1.57 7.61
N PRO A 128 -2.17 2.34 6.54
CA PRO A 128 -1.75 3.72 6.47
C PRO A 128 -2.27 4.47 7.70
N THR A 129 -1.36 5.02 8.50
CA THR A 129 -1.72 5.72 9.73
C THR A 129 -2.40 7.03 9.37
N LEU A 130 -3.56 7.31 9.97
CA LEU A 130 -4.24 8.61 9.86
C LEU A 130 -3.33 9.79 10.23
N ALA A 131 -2.29 9.55 11.04
CA ALA A 131 -1.28 10.54 11.41
C ALA A 131 -0.61 11.22 10.19
N ALA A 132 -0.33 10.47 9.13
CA ALA A 132 0.27 11.03 7.91
C ALA A 132 -0.70 11.97 7.19
N PHE A 133 -1.99 11.61 7.13
CA PHE A 133 -3.03 12.46 6.57
C PHE A 133 -3.27 13.71 7.41
N VAL A 134 -3.28 13.58 8.74
CA VAL A 134 -3.41 14.71 9.68
C VAL A 134 -2.24 15.68 9.53
N LEU A 135 -1.00 15.17 9.45
CA LEU A 135 0.18 16.01 9.26
C LEU A 135 0.12 16.78 7.93
N ALA A 136 -0.27 16.12 6.84
CA ALA A 136 -0.45 16.76 5.53
C ALA A 136 -1.54 17.85 5.57
N ALA A 137 -2.66 17.59 6.24
CA ALA A 137 -3.75 18.56 6.40
C ALA A 137 -3.32 19.79 7.20
N VAL A 138 -2.55 19.59 8.28
CA VAL A 138 -2.00 20.69 9.10
C VAL A 138 -1.03 21.55 8.27
N LEU A 139 -0.13 20.92 7.51
CA LEU A 139 0.80 21.64 6.63
C LEU A 139 0.10 22.47 5.56
N ALA A 140 -0.96 21.93 4.95
CA ALA A 140 -1.78 22.64 3.96
C ALA A 140 -2.50 23.85 4.58
N LEU A 141 -3.03 23.70 5.80
CA LEU A 141 -3.69 24.81 6.50
C LEU A 141 -2.69 25.92 6.86
N VAL A 142 -1.49 25.56 7.32
CA VAL A 142 -0.44 26.54 7.64
C VAL A 142 0.01 27.30 6.39
N THR A 143 0.17 26.63 5.25
CA THR A 143 0.53 27.33 3.99
C THR A 143 -0.57 28.26 3.50
N LEU A 144 -1.84 27.84 3.58
CA LEU A 144 -2.97 28.70 3.20
C LEU A 144 -3.10 29.94 4.09
N THR A 145 -2.92 29.78 5.40
CA THR A 145 -2.95 30.93 6.33
C THR A 145 -1.77 31.87 6.09
N ALA A 146 -0.56 31.35 5.89
CA ALA A 146 0.61 32.17 5.56
C ALA A 146 0.42 32.96 4.26
N LEU A 147 -0.14 32.33 3.21
CA LEU A 147 -0.45 33.00 1.94
C LEU A 147 -1.53 34.07 2.10
N ALA A 148 -2.58 33.80 2.87
CA ALA A 148 -3.63 34.77 3.14
C ALA A 148 -3.08 36.00 3.88
N VAL A 149 -2.27 35.79 4.92
CA VAL A 149 -1.61 36.88 5.66
C VAL A 149 -0.68 37.68 4.75
N TRP A 150 0.14 36.99 3.94
CA TRP A 150 1.02 37.63 2.98
C TRP A 150 0.27 38.49 1.97
N ALA A 151 -0.85 37.99 1.42
CA ALA A 151 -1.69 38.73 0.49
C ALA A 151 -2.29 40.00 1.10
N VAL A 152 -2.76 39.95 2.35
CA VAL A 152 -3.30 41.11 3.06
C VAL A 152 -2.22 42.18 3.26
N ILE A 153 -1.03 41.80 3.72
CA ILE A 153 0.11 42.72 3.89
C ILE A 153 0.47 43.36 2.55
N PHE A 154 0.51 42.57 1.48
CA PHE A 154 0.86 43.04 0.15
C PHE A 154 -0.14 44.07 -0.39
N VAL A 155 -1.45 43.88 -0.15
CA VAL A 155 -2.50 44.82 -0.58
C VAL A 155 -2.44 46.12 0.23
N GLN A 156 -2.30 46.04 1.57
CA GLN A 156 -2.22 47.23 2.42
C GLN A 156 -0.99 48.11 2.10
N ASN A 157 0.13 47.50 1.67
CA ASN A 157 1.34 48.23 1.30
C ASN A 157 1.17 49.10 0.03
N ARG A 158 0.08 48.94 -0.73
CA ARG A 158 -0.18 49.66 -1.99
C ARG A 158 -1.20 50.80 -1.88
N THR A 159 -1.91 50.97 -0.77
CA THR A 159 -3.08 51.89 -0.71
C THR A 159 -2.78 53.33 -0.25
N ASN A 160 -1.52 53.72 -0.05
CA ASN A 160 -1.15 55.11 0.26
C ASN A 160 -1.09 56.00 -0.99
N LEU A 161 -2.25 56.25 -1.61
CA LEU A 161 -2.40 57.27 -2.65
C LEU A 161 -3.01 58.53 -2.00
N GLN A 162 -2.18 59.55 -1.74
CA GLN A 162 -2.70 60.86 -1.33
C GLN A 162 -3.11 61.66 -2.56
N LEU A 163 -4.41 61.97 -2.64
CA LEU A 163 -4.97 62.87 -3.64
C LEU A 163 -4.80 64.31 -3.14
N THR A 164 -3.67 64.94 -3.46
CA THR A 164 -3.49 66.37 -3.18
C THR A 164 -4.17 67.16 -4.29
N ILE A 165 -5.34 67.73 -3.99
CA ILE A 165 -5.97 68.73 -4.84
C ILE A 165 -5.30 70.05 -4.49
N ASP A 166 -4.48 70.56 -5.39
CA ASP A 166 -3.81 71.85 -5.25
C ASP A 166 -4.81 72.95 -5.69
N PRO A 167 -5.39 73.77 -4.79
CA PRO A 167 -6.30 74.83 -5.18
C PRO A 167 -5.48 76.00 -5.74
N GLN A 168 -4.86 75.80 -6.90
CA GLN A 168 -4.35 76.89 -7.71
C GLN A 168 -5.57 77.54 -8.37
N VAL A 169 -6.16 78.54 -7.68
CA VAL A 169 -6.89 79.72 -8.18
C VAL A 169 -7.87 80.15 -7.07
N ALA A 170 -7.39 80.97 -6.14
CA ALA A 170 -8.26 81.86 -5.36
C ALA A 170 -8.40 83.18 -6.14
N MET A 171 -9.07 83.14 -7.29
CA MET A 171 -9.53 84.35 -7.97
C MET A 171 -10.95 84.11 -8.48
N ALA A 172 -11.81 85.10 -8.27
CA ALA A 172 -13.23 85.06 -8.64
C ALA A 172 -13.40 84.72 -10.13
N VAL A 173 -13.84 83.49 -10.40
CA VAL A 173 -14.20 83.05 -11.75
C VAL A 173 -15.67 83.41 -11.98
N PRO A 174 -16.02 84.13 -13.06
CA PRO A 174 -17.40 84.44 -13.39
C PRO A 174 -18.18 83.16 -13.75
N VAL A 175 -19.47 83.12 -13.37
CA VAL A 175 -20.34 81.93 -13.29
C VAL A 175 -20.61 81.27 -14.65
N ASP A 176 -20.24 81.90 -15.76
CA ASP A 176 -20.54 81.49 -17.12
C ASP A 176 -19.43 80.68 -17.82
N LYS A 177 -18.31 80.36 -17.14
CA LYS A 177 -17.21 79.57 -17.74
C LYS A 177 -16.93 78.23 -17.03
N LEU A 178 -16.80 77.16 -17.83
CA LEU A 178 -16.29 75.87 -17.36
C LEU A 178 -14.83 76.00 -16.91
N VAL A 179 -14.55 75.55 -15.70
CA VAL A 179 -13.19 75.45 -15.16
C VAL A 179 -12.73 73.99 -15.21
N THR A 180 -11.63 73.75 -15.94
CA THR A 180 -11.01 72.43 -16.01
C THR A 180 -9.96 72.30 -14.91
N TYR A 181 -10.20 71.45 -13.93
CA TYR A 181 -9.21 71.15 -12.88
C TYR A 181 -8.24 70.07 -13.35
N THR A 182 -6.95 70.31 -13.14
CA THR A 182 -5.92 69.29 -13.37
C THR A 182 -5.60 68.59 -12.05
N VAL A 183 -6.06 67.34 -11.90
CA VAL A 183 -5.73 66.52 -10.73
C VAL A 183 -4.39 65.81 -10.98
N LYS A 184 -3.38 66.11 -10.15
CA LYS A 184 -2.09 65.41 -10.19
C LYS A 184 -2.09 64.27 -9.19
N VAL A 185 -2.07 63.04 -9.67
CA VAL A 185 -1.90 61.84 -8.83
C VAL A 185 -0.39 61.56 -8.71
N LYS A 186 0.17 61.70 -7.51
CA LYS A 186 1.58 61.33 -7.24
C LYS A 186 1.64 60.03 -6.45
N ASN A 187 2.49 59.11 -6.90
CA ASN A 187 2.87 57.92 -6.15
C ASN A 187 4.07 58.26 -5.26
N GLN A 188 3.92 58.19 -3.93
CA GLN A 188 4.92 58.67 -2.97
C GLN A 188 6.21 57.83 -2.89
N ARG A 189 6.34 56.73 -3.64
CA ARG A 189 7.56 55.86 -3.61
C ARG A 189 8.74 56.32 -4.46
N GLN A 190 8.68 57.48 -5.11
CA GLN A 190 9.86 58.08 -5.74
C GLN A 190 10.44 59.18 -4.86
N SER A 191 11.07 58.80 -3.75
CA SER A 191 12.09 59.66 -3.15
C SER A 191 13.33 59.60 -4.06
N PRO A 192 13.84 60.73 -4.57
CA PRO A 192 15.18 60.72 -5.16
C PRO A 192 16.16 60.34 -4.06
N VAL A 193 17.01 59.34 -4.31
CA VAL A 193 18.19 59.07 -3.50
C VAL A 193 19.10 60.28 -3.63
N THR A 194 18.98 61.21 -2.67
CA THR A 194 19.86 62.37 -2.57
C THR A 194 21.26 61.90 -2.22
N GLY A 195 22.22 62.31 -3.04
CA GLY A 195 23.59 61.81 -3.01
C GLY A 195 24.34 62.08 -1.72
N VAL A 196 25.33 61.21 -1.49
CA VAL A 196 26.47 61.49 -0.63
C VAL A 196 27.61 61.88 -1.55
N ARG A 197 28.09 63.12 -1.37
CA ARG A 197 29.34 63.63 -1.92
C ARG A 197 30.51 63.08 -1.12
#